data_AF-A0A1W9RNH9-F1
#
_entry.id   AF-A0A1W9RNH9-F1
#
_cell.length_a   1.000
_cell.length_b   1.000
_cell.length_c   1.000
_cell.angle_alpha   90.00
_cell.angle_beta   90.00
_cell.angle_gamma   90.00
#
_symmetry.space_group_name_H-M   'P 1'
#
loop_
_entity.id
_entity.type
_entity.pdbx_description
1 polymer ?
#
loop_
_entity_poly.entity_id
_entity_poly.type
_entity_poly.pdbx_seq_one_letter_code
_entity_poly.pdbx_strand_id
1 'polypeptide(L)'
;MIIAIVLAVGVMMLAANAIGNFVDQHPTIKMLALSFLILVGVSLLGEGFGFHIPKGYIYFAMAFSFLVEMLNLQIRKVRRKPVRLHKAIKNV
;
A
#
# COMPACT_ATOMS: atom_id res chain seq x y z
N MET A 1 25.92 -9.85 -11.20
CA MET A 1 24.65 -10.01 -10.47
C MET A 1 24.72 -9.41 -9.06
N ILE A 2 25.71 -9.79 -8.25
CA ILE A 2 25.82 -9.34 -6.84
C ILE A 2 25.96 -7.81 -6.72
N ILE A 3 26.84 -7.17 -7.51
CA ILE A 3 27.02 -5.70 -7.48
C ILE A 3 25.71 -4.94 -7.72
N ALA A 4 24.88 -5.39 -8.67
CA ALA A 4 23.61 -4.76 -8.98
C ALA A 4 22.61 -4.86 -7.80
N ILE A 5 22.56 -6.01 -7.12
CA ILE A 5 21.70 -6.20 -5.94
C ILE A 5 22.16 -5.29 -4.79
N VAL A 6 23.47 -5.22 -4.55
CA VAL A 6 24.04 -4.35 -3.49
C VAL A 6 23.70 -2.88 -3.75
N LEU A 7 23.87 -2.41 -4.99
CA LEU A 7 23.49 -1.05 -5.36
C LEU A 7 21.98 -0.81 -5.20
N ALA A 8 21.14 -1.74 -5.62
CA ALA A 8 19.69 -1.63 -5.48
C ALA A 8 19.27 -1.54 -4.00
N VAL A 9 19.82 -2.40 -3.13
CA VAL A 9 19.57 -2.35 -1.69
C VAL A 9 20.07 -1.04 -1.09
N GLY A 10 21.25 -0.55 -1.50
CA GLY A 10 21.77 0.75 -1.08
C GLY A 10 20.80 1.89 -1.39
N VAL A 11 20.25 1.94 -2.60
CA VAL A 11 19.23 2.93 -3.00
C VAL A 11 17.94 2.77 -2.18
N MET A 12 17.48 1.55 -1.96
CA MET A 12 16.29 1.29 -1.14
C MET A 12 16.47 1.78 0.30
N MET A 13 17.64 1.57 0.92
CA MET A 13 17.93 2.06 2.28
C MET A 13 17.93 3.58 2.35
N LEU A 14 18.48 4.27 1.34
CA LEU A 14 18.44 5.74 1.28
C LEU A 14 17.00 6.26 1.14
N ALA A 15 16.15 5.57 0.37
CA ALA A 15 14.76 5.94 0.15
C ALA A 15 13.81 5.52 1.29
N ALA A 16 14.24 4.62 2.19
CA ALA A 16 13.39 3.99 3.20
C ALA A 16 12.65 5.01 4.09
N ASN A 17 13.33 6.07 4.53
CA ASN A 17 12.71 7.12 5.35
C ASN A 17 11.60 7.88 4.59
N ALA A 18 11.84 8.21 3.32
CA ALA A 18 10.87 8.93 2.51
C ALA A 18 9.64 8.06 2.21
N ILE A 19 9.87 6.78 1.87
CA ILE A 19 8.81 5.80 1.63
C ILE A 19 8.01 5.55 2.92
N GLY A 20 8.68 5.38 4.06
CA GLY A 20 8.05 5.19 5.36
C GLY A 20 7.13 6.35 5.74
N ASN A 21 7.64 7.58 5.64
CA ASN A 21 6.84 8.78 5.92
C ASN A 21 5.60 8.90 5.01
N PHE A 22 5.72 8.53 3.74
CA PHE A 22 4.59 8.52 2.81
C PHE A 22 3.53 7.47 3.20
N VAL A 23 3.99 6.28 3.57
CA VAL A 23 3.12 5.18 4.00
C VAL A 23 2.41 5.51 5.31
N ASP A 24 3.07 6.16 6.27
CA ASP A 24 2.45 6.55 7.54
C ASP A 24 1.41 7.69 7.38
N GLN A 25 1.61 8.59 6.42
CA GLN A 25 0.61 9.62 6.09
C GLN A 25 -0.65 9.05 5.40
N HIS A 26 -0.55 7.87 4.79
CA HIS A 26 -1.62 7.22 4.06
C HIS A 26 -1.90 5.80 4.60
N PRO A 27 -2.72 5.67 5.66
CA PRO A 27 -2.96 4.38 6.32
C PRO A 27 -3.43 3.25 5.40
N THR A 28 -4.17 3.58 4.35
CA THR A 28 -4.65 2.61 3.35
C THR A 28 -3.53 2.11 2.44
N ILE A 29 -2.54 2.96 2.11
CA ILE A 29 -1.31 2.54 1.41
C ILE A 29 -0.49 1.60 2.29
N LYS A 30 -0.41 1.86 3.60
CA LYS A 30 0.26 0.97 4.57
C LYS A 30 -0.33 -0.43 4.56
N MET A 31 -1.66 -0.52 4.58
CA MET A 31 -2.36 -1.80 4.49
C MET A 31 -2.07 -2.49 3.15
N LEU A 32 -2.13 -1.77 2.03
CA LEU A 32 -1.84 -2.31 0.70
C LEU A 32 -0.40 -2.89 0.63
N ALA A 33 0.59 -2.21 1.19
CA ALA A 33 1.98 -2.68 1.24
C ALA A 33 2.12 -3.97 2.07
N LEU A 34 1.48 -4.04 3.25
CA LEU A 34 1.49 -5.25 4.08
C LEU A 34 0.80 -6.43 3.36
N SER A 35 -0.32 -6.17 2.67
CA SER A 35 -1.01 -7.20 1.89
C SER A 35 -0.17 -7.71 0.72
N PHE A 36 0.56 -6.84 0.01
CA PHE A 36 1.47 -7.28 -1.05
C PHE A 36 2.63 -8.09 -0.50
N LEU A 37 3.18 -7.74 0.66
CA LEU A 37 4.21 -8.53 1.32
C LEU A 37 3.71 -9.95 1.63
N ILE A 38 2.49 -10.08 2.14
CA ILE A 38 1.86 -11.38 2.39
C ILE A 38 1.63 -12.14 1.07
N LEU A 39 1.06 -11.49 0.05
CA LEU A 39 0.80 -12.09 -1.26
C LEU A 39 2.08 -12.63 -1.90
N VAL A 40 3.15 -11.83 -1.91
CA VAL A 40 4.46 -12.24 -2.45
C VAL A 40 5.05 -13.34 -1.59
N GLY A 41 4.97 -13.25 -0.26
CA GLY A 41 5.44 -14.31 0.64
C GLY A 41 4.76 -15.66 0.37
N VAL A 42 3.42 -15.68 0.27
CA VAL A 42 2.65 -16.88 -0.06
C VAL A 42 2.96 -17.38 -1.47
N SER A 43 3.13 -16.46 -2.43
CA SER A 43 3.52 -16.84 -3.80
C SER A 43 4.87 -17.55 -3.83
N LEU A 44 5.86 -17.04 -3.09
CA LEU A 44 7.19 -17.63 -3.02
C LEU A 44 7.16 -18.99 -2.32
N LEU A 45 6.33 -19.15 -1.29
CA LEU A 45 6.11 -20.46 -0.67
C LEU A 45 5.50 -21.44 -1.68
N GLY A 46 4.45 -21.03 -2.41
CA GLY A 46 3.83 -21.84 -3.44
C GLY A 46 4.80 -22.26 -4.54
N GLU A 47 5.59 -21.31 -5.07
CA GLU A 47 6.65 -21.59 -6.05
C GLU A 47 7.71 -22.54 -5.47
N GLY A 48 8.08 -22.37 -4.20
CA GLY A 48 9.00 -23.26 -3.48
C GLY A 48 8.47 -24.69 -3.32
N PHE A 49 7.15 -24.88 -3.23
CA PHE A 49 6.49 -26.20 -3.22
C PHE A 49 6.21 -26.75 -4.63
N GLY A 50 6.64 -26.06 -5.70
CA GLY A 50 6.47 -26.50 -7.09
C GLY A 50 5.19 -26.02 -7.77
N PHE A 51 4.33 -25.25 -7.08
CA PHE A 51 3.17 -24.61 -7.70
C PHE A 51 3.62 -23.41 -8.53
N HIS A 52 3.48 -23.52 -9.85
CA HIS A 52 3.79 -22.42 -10.76
C HIS A 52 2.63 -21.42 -10.78
N ILE A 53 2.71 -20.41 -9.93
CA ILE A 53 1.76 -19.29 -9.95
C ILE A 53 2.18 -18.35 -11.09
N PRO A 54 1.33 -18.10 -12.10
CA PRO A 54 1.72 -17.21 -13.19
C PRO A 54 1.87 -15.78 -12.68
N LYS A 55 3.07 -15.24 -12.80
CA LYS A 55 3.47 -13.93 -12.25
C LYS A 55 2.59 -12.77 -12.73
N GLY A 56 2.00 -12.92 -13.92
CA GLY A 56 1.04 -11.96 -14.49
C GLY A 56 -0.16 -11.70 -13.59
N TYR A 57 -0.68 -12.71 -12.88
CA TYR A 57 -1.80 -12.52 -11.94
C TYR A 57 -1.41 -11.63 -10.76
N ILE A 58 -0.20 -11.83 -10.23
CA ILE A 58 0.30 -11.05 -9.09
C ILE A 58 0.55 -9.61 -9.54
N TYR A 59 1.18 -9.40 -10.69
CA TYR A 59 1.42 -8.08 -11.24
C TYR A 59 0.12 -7.34 -11.56
N PHE A 60 -0.87 -8.03 -12.13
CA PHE A 60 -2.19 -7.46 -12.38
C PHE A 60 -2.91 -7.09 -11.07
N ALA A 61 -2.90 -7.97 -10.08
CA ALA A 61 -3.51 -7.71 -8.77
C ALA A 61 -2.85 -6.50 -8.09
N MET A 62 -1.51 -6.40 -8.14
CA MET A 62 -0.79 -5.27 -7.57
C MET A 62 -1.14 -3.94 -8.28
N ALA A 63 -1.10 -3.92 -9.61
CA ALA A 63 -1.43 -2.72 -10.38
C ALA A 63 -2.89 -2.29 -10.20
N PHE A 64 -3.83 -3.24 -10.25
CA PHE A 64 -5.25 -2.97 -10.06
C PHE A 64 -5.55 -2.43 -8.66
N SER A 65 -5.01 -3.07 -7.61
CA SER A 65 -5.19 -2.62 -6.23
C SER A 65 -4.60 -1.22 -6.01
N PHE A 66 -3.45 -0.92 -6.59
CA PHE A 66 -2.85 0.41 -6.53
C PHE A 66 -3.72 1.47 -7.22
N LEU A 67 -4.26 1.18 -8.42
CA LEU A 67 -5.17 2.07 -9.13
C LEU A 67 -6.45 2.36 -8.32
N VAL A 68 -7.06 1.32 -7.77
CA VAL A 68 -8.24 1.45 -6.91
C VAL A 68 -7.91 2.31 -5.68
N GLU A 69 -6.75 2.10 -5.07
CA GLU A 69 -6.32 2.88 -3.92
C GLU A 69 -6.07 4.36 -4.27
N MET A 70 -5.51 4.66 -5.45
CA MET A 70 -5.39 6.04 -5.92
C MET A 70 -6.75 6.72 -6.08
N LEU A 71 -7.74 6.02 -6.66
CA LEU A 71 -9.12 6.54 -6.76
C LEU A 71 -9.75 6.76 -5.37
N ASN A 72 -9.54 5.81 -4.45
CA ASN A 72 -10.04 5.89 -3.08
C ASN A 72 -9.47 7.12 -2.33
N LEU A 73 -8.17 7.37 -2.47
CA LEU A 73 -7.52 8.55 -1.90
C LEU A 73 -8.07 9.86 -2.50
N GLN A 74 -8.35 9.90 -3.81
CA GLN A 74 -8.93 11.06 -4.47
C GLN A 74 -10.34 11.37 -3.94
N ILE A 75 -11.20 10.35 -3.82
CA ILE A 75 -12.58 10.52 -3.31
C ILE A 75 -12.57 10.97 -1.85
N ARG A 76 -11.66 10.41 -1.03
CA ARG A 76 -11.54 10.75 0.40
C ARG A 76 -11.09 12.19 0.64
N LYS A 77 -10.27 12.76 -0.26
CA LYS A 77 -9.92 14.19 -0.22
C LYS A 77 -11.14 15.09 -0.44
N VAL A 78 -12.04 14.69 -1.35
CA VAL A 78 -13.25 15.47 -1.70
C VAL A 78 -14.32 15.43 -0.59
N ARG A 79 -14.46 14.32 0.14
CA ARG A 79 -15.50 14.14 1.17
C ARG A 79 -15.20 14.76 2.55
N ARG A 80 -14.08 15.49 2.75
CA ARG A 80 -13.74 16.14 4.03
C ARG A 80 -14.50 17.46 4.26
N LYS A 81 -15.82 17.40 4.39
CA LYS A 81 -16.58 18.38 5.19
C LYS A 81 -17.42 17.64 6.22
N PRO A 82 -16.89 17.40 7.45
CA PRO A 82 -17.76 16.97 8.53
C PRO A 82 -18.77 18.09 8.79
N VAL A 83 -20.05 17.77 8.63
CA VAL A 83 -21.15 18.67 8.98
C VAL A 83 -21.10 18.87 10.50
N ARG A 84 -20.74 20.08 10.94
CA ARG A 84 -20.81 20.45 12.36
C ARG A 84 -22.29 20.53 12.76
N LEU A 85 -22.78 19.47 13.39
CA LEU A 85 -24.05 19.50 14.11
C LEU A 85 -23.85 20.35 15.37
N HIS A 86 -24.25 21.62 15.30
CA HIS A 86 -24.44 22.45 16.47
C HIS A 86 -25.63 21.87 17.25
N LYS A 87 -25.39 21.09 18.31
CA LYS A 87 -26.41 20.89 19.35
C LYS A 87 -26.28 22.02 20.36
N ALA A 88 -26.90 23.14 20.04
CA ALA A 88 -27.31 24.13 21.02
C ALA A 88 -28.73 23.78 21.47
N ILE A 89 -28.87 23.08 22.59
CA ILE A 89 -30.07 23.22 23.41
C ILE A 89 -29.60 23.24 24.87
N LYS A 90 -29.33 24.47 25.32
CA LYS A 90 -29.34 24.86 26.73
C LYS A 90 -30.82 24.95 27.12
N ASN A 91 -31.33 23.93 27.82
CA ASN A 91 -32.61 24.01 28.53
C ASN A 91 -32.26 24.09 30.03
N VAL A 92 -32.39 25.29 30.61
CA VAL A 92 -33.47 25.70 31.54
C VAL A 92 -33.32 25.00 32.86
#